data_AF-A0A5S3RUQ5-F1
#
_entry.id   AF-A0A5S3RUQ5-F1
#
_cell.length_a   1.000
_cell.length_b   1.000
_cell.length_c   1.000
_cell.angle_alpha   90.00
_cell.angle_beta   90.00
_cell.angle_gamma   90.00
#
_symmetry.space_group_name_H-M   'P 1'
#
loop_
_entity.id
_entity.type
_entity.pdbx_description
1 polymer ?
#
loop_
_entity_poly.entity_id
_entity_poly.type
_entity_poly.pdbx_seq_one_letter_code
_entity_poly.pdbx_strand_id
1 'polypeptide(L)'
;MYHFTVSRLNITKMVNTPMNKVPLNRNEYSQESKRSVGHEFLAAYYEDIKYVCIKCDSEAVFLAQGQKQAYEVRKEYMWIERKLCYIC
;
A
#
# COMPACT_ATOMS: atom_id res chain seq x y z
N MET A 1 3.70 11.04 -43.20
CA MET A 1 4.52 10.97 -41.97
C MET A 1 3.80 11.78 -40.90
N TYR A 2 3.09 11.12 -39.98
CA TYR A 2 2.43 11.80 -38.87
C TYR A 2 3.34 11.74 -37.64
N HIS A 3 3.91 12.89 -37.28
CA HIS A 3 4.63 13.07 -36.03
C HIS A 3 3.61 13.11 -34.89
N PHE A 4 3.55 12.04 -34.09
CA PHE A 4 2.85 12.07 -32.79
C PHE A 4 3.81 12.62 -31.74
N THR A 5 3.63 13.89 -31.38
CA THR A 5 4.22 14.47 -30.17
C THR A 5 3.34 14.08 -28.98
N VAL A 6 3.77 13.09 -28.21
CA VAL A 6 3.08 12.70 -26.98
C VAL A 6 3.25 13.84 -25.97
N SER A 7 2.16 14.56 -25.77
CA SER A 7 2.09 15.70 -24.86
C SER A 7 2.36 15.26 -23.43
N ARG A 8 3.26 16.00 -22.78
CA ARG A 8 3.78 15.88 -21.42
C ARG A 8 2.71 16.22 -20.37
N LEU A 9 1.53 15.63 -20.46
CA LEU A 9 0.38 15.93 -19.60
C LEU A 9 0.15 14.78 -18.60
N ASN A 10 0.15 15.17 -17.32
CA ASN A 10 -0.36 14.44 -16.15
C ASN A 10 0.58 13.53 -15.33
N ILE A 11 1.81 13.96 -15.04
CA ILE A 11 2.54 13.35 -13.89
C ILE A 11 2.10 13.99 -12.55
N THR A 12 1.53 15.20 -12.57
CA THR A 12 1.20 15.97 -11.35
C THR A 12 -0.18 15.69 -10.74
N LYS A 13 -1.06 14.92 -11.39
CA LYS A 13 -2.42 14.64 -10.85
C LYS A 13 -2.48 13.51 -9.81
N MET A 14 -1.37 12.84 -9.50
CA MET A 14 -1.35 11.74 -8.52
C MET A 14 -1.00 12.16 -7.08
N VAL A 15 -0.91 13.46 -6.79
CA VAL A 15 -0.41 13.95 -5.48
C VAL A 15 -1.53 14.42 -4.53
N ASN A 16 -2.79 14.51 -5.00
CA ASN A 16 -3.93 14.95 -4.16
C ASN A 16 -5.12 13.98 -4.23
N THR A 17 -4.86 12.68 -4.09
CA THR A 17 -5.94 11.74 -3.79
C THR A 17 -6.27 11.86 -2.30
N PRO A 18 -7.53 12.06 -1.89
CA PRO A 18 -7.90 12.01 -0.48
C PRO A 18 -7.40 10.69 0.11
N MET A 19 -6.80 10.74 1.31
CA MET A 19 -6.37 9.55 2.08
C MET A 19 -7.46 8.49 1.99
N ASN A 20 -7.21 7.46 1.17
CA ASN A 20 -8.25 6.52 0.83
C ASN A 20 -8.36 5.53 1.99
N LYS A 21 -9.24 5.83 2.95
CA LYS A 21 -9.44 4.96 4.10
C LYS A 21 -10.20 3.72 3.64
N VAL A 22 -9.59 2.55 3.79
CA VAL A 22 -10.22 1.28 3.41
C VAL A 22 -10.59 0.53 4.68
N PRO A 23 -11.84 0.08 4.86
CA PRO A 23 -12.23 -0.65 6.07
C PRO A 23 -11.49 -1.97 6.17
N LEU A 24 -10.94 -2.21 7.36
CA LEU A 24 -10.22 -3.42 7.73
C LEU A 24 -11.20 -4.49 8.19
N ASN A 25 -11.00 -5.74 7.75
CA ASN A 25 -11.70 -6.92 8.25
C ASN A 25 -10.74 -7.87 8.96
N ARG A 26 -10.69 -7.76 10.30
CA ARG A 26 -9.86 -8.58 11.18
C ARG A 26 -10.12 -10.09 11.06
N ASN A 27 -11.33 -10.49 10.68
CA ASN A 27 -11.68 -11.91 10.55
C ASN A 27 -11.00 -12.53 9.32
N GLU A 28 -10.60 -11.73 8.35
CA GLU A 28 -9.91 -12.18 7.14
C GLU A 28 -8.41 -12.30 7.32
N TYR A 29 -7.86 -12.03 8.49
CA TYR A 29 -6.42 -12.16 8.69
C TYR A 29 -6.00 -13.62 8.76
N SER A 30 -4.73 -13.87 8.43
CA SER A 30 -4.07 -15.16 8.68
C SER A 30 -4.12 -15.52 10.17
N GLN A 31 -3.97 -16.80 10.51
CA GLN A 31 -4.02 -17.24 11.91
C GLN A 31 -2.82 -16.73 12.72
N GLU A 32 -1.66 -16.63 12.08
CA GLU A 32 -0.44 -16.06 12.65
C GLU A 32 -0.64 -14.58 12.98
N SER A 33 -1.22 -13.84 12.04
CA SER A 33 -1.56 -12.42 12.20
C SER A 33 -2.53 -12.23 13.36
N LYS A 34 -3.57 -13.06 13.48
CA LYS A 34 -4.55 -13.02 14.58
C LYS A 34 -3.96 -13.32 15.96
N ARG A 35 -2.87 -14.10 16.03
CA ARG A 35 -2.19 -14.46 17.28
C ARG A 35 -1.09 -13.48 17.68
N SER A 36 -0.74 -12.54 16.80
CA SER A 36 0.31 -11.55 17.07
C SER A 36 -0.22 -10.38 17.91
N VAL A 37 0.66 -9.77 18.72
CA VAL A 37 0.31 -8.66 19.62
C VAL A 37 -0.36 -7.52 18.89
N GLY A 38 0.09 -7.17 17.69
CA GLY A 38 -0.54 -6.06 16.99
C GLY A 38 -1.95 -6.34 16.48
N HIS A 39 -2.49 -7.56 16.64
CA HIS A 39 -3.90 -7.82 16.38
C HIS A 39 -4.78 -7.07 17.40
N GLU A 40 -4.26 -6.89 18.61
CA GLU A 40 -4.91 -6.16 19.71
C GLU A 40 -4.95 -4.65 19.43
N PHE A 41 -4.04 -4.14 18.60
CA PHE A 41 -3.85 -2.72 18.30
C PHE A 41 -4.27 -2.35 16.87
N LEU A 42 -5.13 -3.15 16.22
CA LEU A 42 -5.60 -2.84 14.87
C LEU A 42 -6.46 -1.58 14.85
N ALA A 43 -6.18 -0.71 13.89
CA ALA A 43 -7.04 0.41 13.55
C ALA A 43 -8.34 -0.06 12.86
N ALA A 44 -9.32 0.83 12.76
CA ALA A 44 -10.57 0.57 12.04
C ALA A 44 -10.43 0.59 10.51
N TYR A 45 -9.39 1.25 10.00
CA TYR A 45 -9.16 1.46 8.57
C TYR A 45 -7.68 1.30 8.23
N TYR A 46 -7.39 0.84 7.01
CA TYR A 46 -6.11 1.03 6.37
C TYR A 46 -5.98 2.45 5.86
N GLU A 47 -4.78 3.00 5.95
CA GLU A 47 -4.41 4.30 5.44
C GLU A 47 -3.11 4.16 4.63
N ASP A 48 -2.90 5.03 3.64
CA ASP A 48 -1.70 4.96 2.81
C ASP A 48 -0.43 5.13 3.65
N ILE A 49 0.49 4.16 3.56
CA ILE A 49 1.75 4.19 4.31
C ILE A 49 2.87 4.61 3.36
N LYS A 50 3.49 5.76 3.62
CA LYS A 50 4.69 6.21 2.89
C LYS A 50 5.92 5.50 3.43
N TYR A 51 6.82 5.06 2.55
CA TYR A 51 8.10 4.47 2.91
C TYR A 51 9.16 4.78 1.84
N VAL A 52 10.42 4.59 2.19
CA VAL A 52 11.55 4.75 1.26
C VAL A 52 12.05 3.38 0.83
N CYS A 53 12.24 3.20 -0.47
CA CYS A 53 12.82 1.97 -1.00
C CYS A 53 14.29 1.84 -0.59
N ILE A 54 14.66 0.78 0.11
CA ILE A 54 16.05 0.58 0.59
C ILE A 54 17.06 0.33 -0.53
N LYS A 55 16.60 0.10 -1.76
CA LYS A 55 17.44 -0.26 -2.93
C LYS A 55 17.71 0.92 -3.86
N CYS A 56 16.74 1.80 -4.06
CA CYS A 56 16.84 2.91 -5.00
C CYS A 56 16.54 4.28 -4.38
N ASP A 57 16.30 4.34 -3.06
CA ASP A 57 15.98 5.55 -2.29
C ASP A 57 14.76 6.35 -2.77
N SER A 58 13.96 5.81 -3.69
CA SER A 58 12.74 6.47 -4.13
C SER A 58 11.66 6.40 -3.05
N GLU A 59 10.90 7.48 -2.89
CA GLU A 59 9.65 7.47 -2.12
C GLU A 59 8.64 6.51 -2.75
N ALA A 60 8.00 5.70 -1.92
CA ALA A 60 6.97 4.76 -2.30
C ALA A 60 5.79 4.83 -1.33
N VAL A 61 4.62 4.39 -1.81
CA VAL A 61 3.39 4.38 -1.03
C VAL A 61 2.80 2.99 -1.05
N PHE A 62 2.59 2.42 0.13
CA PHE A 62 1.79 1.22 0.28
C PHE A 62 0.34 1.63 0.44
N LEU A 63 -0.39 1.61 -0.67
CA LEU A 63 -1.78 2.04 -0.74
C LEU A 63 -2.67 1.21 0.20
N ALA A 64 -3.65 1.85 0.83
CA ALA A 64 -4.62 1.21 1.72
C ALA A 64 -5.36 0.03 1.06
N GLN A 65 -5.73 0.17 -0.22
CA GLN A 65 -6.34 -0.93 -0.98
C GLN A 65 -5.36 -2.09 -1.19
N GLY A 66 -4.07 -1.78 -1.39
CA GLY A 66 -3.01 -2.78 -1.49
C GLY A 66 -2.80 -3.53 -0.19
N GLN A 67 -2.91 -2.84 0.95
CA GLN A 67 -2.85 -3.46 2.28
C GLN A 67 -3.99 -4.46 2.49
N LYS A 68 -5.24 -4.08 2.16
CA LYS A 68 -6.38 -5.00 2.21
C LYS A 68 -6.14 -6.25 1.37
N GLN A 69 -5.69 -6.08 0.12
CA GLN A 69 -5.36 -7.21 -0.76
C GLN A 69 -4.25 -8.10 -0.16
N ALA A 70 -3.21 -7.51 0.44
CA ALA A 70 -2.10 -8.25 1.02
C ALA A 70 -2.52 -9.08 2.24
N TYR A 71 -3.20 -8.44 3.20
CA TYR A 71 -3.45 -9.02 4.50
C TYR A 71 -4.73 -9.86 4.55
N GLU A 72 -5.79 -9.41 3.87
CA GLU A 72 -7.08 -10.09 3.90
C GLU A 72 -7.24 -11.10 2.76
N VAL A 73 -6.58 -10.91 1.60
CA VAL A 73 -6.74 -11.84 0.47
C VAL A 73 -5.54 -12.77 0.36
N ARG A 74 -4.32 -12.22 0.22
CA ARG A 74 -3.10 -13.04 0.12
C ARG A 74 -2.63 -13.62 1.46
N LYS A 75 -3.25 -13.18 2.57
CA LYS A 75 -2.95 -13.61 3.95
C LYS A 75 -1.47 -13.40 4.33
N GLU A 76 -0.85 -12.34 3.79
CA GLU A 76 0.48 -11.92 4.23
C GLU A 76 0.46 -11.52 5.71
N TYR A 77 1.59 -11.71 6.40
CA TYR A 77 1.70 -11.32 7.79
C TYR A 77 1.48 -9.81 7.95
N MET A 78 0.55 -9.40 8.81
CA MET A 78 0.10 -8.00 8.87
C MET A 78 1.17 -7.00 9.34
N TRP A 79 2.23 -7.46 10.02
CA TRP A 79 3.37 -6.62 10.43
C TRP A 79 4.55 -6.66 9.45
N ILE A 80 4.36 -7.23 8.27
CA ILE A 80 5.43 -7.22 7.27
C ILE A 80 5.70 -5.78 6.82
N GLU A 81 6.95 -5.34 6.98
CA GLU A 81 7.41 -4.06 6.47
C GLU A 81 7.73 -4.15 4.98
N ARG A 82 7.23 -3.19 4.21
CA ARG A 82 7.61 -3.03 2.81
C ARG A 82 8.91 -2.24 2.74
N LYS A 83 9.96 -2.87 2.20
CA LYS A 83 11.30 -2.27 2.06
C LYS A 83 11.64 -1.89 0.62
N LEU A 84 10.97 -2.49 -0.36
CA LEU A 84 11.22 -2.25 -1.79
C LEU A 84 9.98 -1.62 -2.43
N CYS A 85 10.20 -0.65 -3.31
CA CYS A 85 9.12 -0.11 -4.16
C CYS A 85 8.66 -1.16 -5.17
N TYR A 86 7.51 -0.94 -5.81
CA TYR A 86 6.92 -1.92 -6.75
C TYR A 86 7.79 -2.21 -7.99
N ILE A 87 8.75 -1.34 -8.28
CA ILE A 87 9.69 -1.49 -9.41
C ILE A 87 10.89 -2.36 -9.00
N CYS A 88 11.25 -2.37 -7.71
CA CYS A 88 12.51 -2.90 -7.19
C CYS A 88 12.42 -4.34 -6.68
#